data_AF-A0A2T4MH12-F1
#
_entry.id   AF-A0A2T4MH12-F1
#
_cell.length_a   1.000
_cell.length_b   1.000
_cell.length_c   1.000
_cell.angle_alpha   90.00
_cell.angle_beta   90.00
_cell.angle_gamma   90.00
#
_symmetry.space_group_name_H-M   'P 1'
#
loop_
_entity.id
_entity.type
_entity.pdbx_description
1 polymer ?
#
loop_
_entity_poly.entity_id
_entity_poly.type
_entity_poly.pdbx_seq_one_letter_code
_entity_poly.pdbx_strand_id
1 'polypeptide(L)'
;MNDISPINAYTEKYSAISYQSYKIETSRLKGYSSFEEINDTVKFDKKKKNFPPNLQYFDSFLDKKTGMSGVAFKDTHTNKVTIGFAGTNVGSGNAIDMIKDTGADFNIGLSLVDAHDPYFNETHKFINKIKKKHEIEAFTGHSKGDRDAMV
;
A
#
# COMPACT_ATOMS: atom_id res chain seq x y z
N MET A 1 -16.04 16.37 9.18
CA MET A 1 -14.85 16.37 8.30
C MET A 1 -13.68 16.07 9.22
N ASN A 2 -13.18 14.84 9.23
CA ASN A 2 -12.09 14.48 10.14
C ASN A 2 -10.79 14.96 9.50
N ASP A 3 -10.19 15.99 10.09
CA ASP A 3 -8.86 16.50 9.75
C ASP A 3 -7.83 15.43 10.10
N ILE A 4 -7.54 14.60 9.10
CA ILE A 4 -6.44 13.66 9.05
C ILE A 4 -5.16 14.48 9.15
N SER A 5 -4.31 14.24 10.16
CA SER A 5 -3.01 14.91 10.23
C SER A 5 -2.27 14.72 8.91
N PRO A 6 -1.85 15.80 8.21
CA PRO A 6 -1.31 15.67 6.87
C PRO A 6 0.02 14.92 6.93
N ILE A 7 0.09 13.80 6.20
CA ILE A 7 1.35 13.12 5.93
C ILE A 7 2.33 14.13 5.34
N ASN A 8 3.55 14.08 5.84
CA ASN A 8 4.60 15.00 5.48
C ASN A 8 5.94 14.27 5.30
N ALA A 9 6.97 15.04 4.98
CA ALA A 9 8.31 14.53 4.71
C ALA A 9 8.94 13.77 5.91
N TYR A 10 8.42 13.95 7.12
CA TYR A 10 8.92 13.34 8.35
C TYR A 10 8.04 12.20 8.86
N THR A 11 6.94 11.89 8.18
CA THR A 11 6.08 10.76 8.54
C THR A 11 6.85 9.45 8.45
N GLU A 12 6.64 8.56 9.42
CA GLU A 12 7.22 7.21 9.44
C GLU A 12 6.87 6.45 8.14
N LYS A 13 7.81 5.63 7.66
CA LYS A 13 7.76 4.96 6.35
C LYS A 13 6.50 4.11 6.18
N TYR A 14 6.15 3.26 7.13
CA TYR A 14 5.00 2.37 7.03
C TYR A 14 3.69 3.16 7.02
N SER A 15 3.53 4.16 7.89
CA SER A 15 2.37 5.06 7.88
C SER A 15 2.24 5.83 6.56
N ALA A 16 3.35 6.37 6.04
CA ALA A 16 3.37 7.10 4.77
C ALA A 16 2.93 6.20 3.60
N ILE A 17 3.50 5.00 3.50
CA ILE A 17 3.16 4.02 2.46
C ILE A 17 1.71 3.57 2.57
N SER A 18 1.22 3.30 3.78
CA SER A 18 -0.16 2.91 4.03
C SER A 18 -1.16 3.93 3.46
N TYR A 19 -0.99 5.20 3.77
CA TYR A 19 -1.85 6.27 3.25
C TYR A 19 -1.70 6.48 1.74
N GLN A 20 -0.48 6.43 1.22
CA GLN A 20 -0.26 6.60 -0.22
C GLN A 20 -0.85 5.43 -1.02
N SER A 21 -0.94 4.23 -0.44
CA SER A 21 -1.65 3.08 -1.02
C SER A 21 -3.11 3.41 -1.32
N TYR A 22 -3.83 4.03 -0.36
CA TYR A 22 -5.22 4.44 -0.54
C TYR A 22 -5.40 5.51 -1.62
N LYS A 23 -4.49 6.50 -1.67
CA LYS A 23 -4.50 7.52 -2.73
C LYS A 23 -4.31 6.89 -4.11
N ILE A 24 -3.38 5.94 -4.23
CA ILE A 24 -3.09 5.26 -5.50
C ILE A 24 -4.24 4.32 -5.90
N GLU A 25 -4.84 3.59 -4.96
CA GLU A 25 -6.07 2.81 -5.19
C GLU A 25 -7.19 3.70 -5.77
N THR A 26 -7.44 4.84 -5.11
CA THR A 26 -8.45 5.82 -5.55
C THR A 26 -8.15 6.36 -6.96
N SER A 27 -6.89 6.68 -7.25
CA SER A 27 -6.47 7.12 -8.59
C SER A 27 -6.69 6.03 -9.65
N ARG A 28 -6.34 4.77 -9.35
CA ARG A 28 -6.54 3.62 -10.25
C ARG A 28 -8.03 3.34 -10.49
N LEU A 29 -8.87 3.48 -9.47
CA LEU A 29 -10.34 3.37 -9.61
C LEU A 29 -10.91 4.46 -10.51
N LYS A 30 -10.32 5.67 -10.49
CA LYS A 30 -10.67 6.79 -11.38
C LYS A 30 -10.09 6.68 -12.79
N GLY A 31 -9.30 5.65 -13.09
CA GLY A 31 -8.70 5.39 -14.40
C GLY A 31 -7.22 5.79 -14.54
N TYR A 32 -6.67 6.56 -13.60
CA TYR A 32 -5.25 6.94 -13.58
C TYR A 32 -4.41 5.75 -13.12
N SER A 33 -3.79 5.06 -14.07
CA SER A 33 -3.23 3.72 -13.82
C SER A 33 -1.88 3.47 -14.48
N SER A 34 -1.41 4.40 -15.32
CA SER A 34 -0.07 4.31 -15.87
C SER A 34 0.98 4.54 -14.78
N PHE A 35 2.16 3.94 -14.98
CA PHE A 35 3.28 4.14 -14.06
C PHE A 35 3.63 5.63 -13.93
N GLU A 36 3.65 6.37 -15.03
CA GLU A 36 4.06 7.78 -15.08
C GLU A 36 3.10 8.69 -14.30
N GLU A 37 1.78 8.56 -14.50
CA GLU A 37 0.77 9.34 -13.77
C GLU A 37 0.89 9.17 -12.25
N ILE A 38 1.05 7.92 -11.79
CA ILE A 38 1.17 7.60 -10.37
C ILE A 38 2.51 8.11 -9.82
N ASN A 39 3.60 7.85 -10.54
CA ASN A 39 4.94 8.28 -10.13
C ASN A 39 5.04 9.80 -10.04
N ASP A 40 4.43 10.53 -10.97
CA ASP A 40 4.46 11.99 -10.97
C ASP A 40 3.63 12.58 -9.83
N THR A 41 2.50 11.95 -9.49
CA THR A 41 1.75 12.29 -8.27
C THR A 41 2.62 12.13 -7.02
N VAL A 42 3.34 11.00 -6.89
CA VAL A 42 4.25 10.75 -5.76
C VAL A 42 5.40 11.77 -5.74
N LYS A 43 6.03 12.06 -6.89
CA LYS A 43 7.10 13.07 -6.99
C LYS A 43 6.60 14.45 -6.58
N PHE A 44 5.38 14.80 -6.98
CA PHE A 44 4.76 16.07 -6.61
C PHE A 44 4.54 16.17 -5.09
N ASP A 45 4.02 15.09 -4.47
CA ASP A 45 3.87 15.01 -3.01
C ASP A 45 5.21 15.18 -2.29
N LYS A 46 6.27 14.52 -2.79
CA LYS A 46 7.64 14.67 -2.27
C LYS A 46 8.16 16.11 -2.39
N LYS A 47 7.98 16.75 -3.55
CA LYS A 47 8.37 18.15 -3.78
C LYS A 47 7.65 19.11 -2.83
N LYS A 48 6.39 18.83 -2.51
CA LYS A 48 5.59 19.59 -1.54
C LYS A 48 5.88 19.26 -0.08
N LYS A 49 6.82 18.34 0.21
CA LYS A 49 7.09 17.83 1.55
C LYS A 49 5.87 17.13 2.20
N ASN A 50 4.99 16.57 1.38
CA ASN A 50 3.80 15.80 1.78
C ASN A 50 4.04 14.28 1.75
N PHE A 51 5.27 13.85 1.46
CA PHE A 51 5.67 12.45 1.43
C PHE A 51 7.17 12.30 1.68
N PRO A 52 7.63 11.24 2.36
CA PRO A 52 9.05 11.06 2.66
C PRO A 52 9.94 11.06 1.40
N PRO A 53 11.05 11.83 1.40
CA PRO A 53 11.91 11.99 0.23
C PRO A 53 12.68 10.72 -0.15
N ASN A 54 12.92 9.83 0.81
CA ASN A 54 13.64 8.57 0.62
C ASN A 54 12.78 7.44 0.03
N LEU A 55 11.47 7.62 -0.07
CA LEU A 55 10.58 6.61 -0.64
C LEU A 55 10.35 6.87 -2.13
N GLN A 56 10.61 5.86 -2.96
CA GLN A 56 10.42 5.91 -4.41
C GLN A 56 9.34 4.92 -4.81
N TYR A 57 8.36 5.41 -5.58
CA TYR A 57 7.35 4.54 -6.17
C TYR A 57 8.01 3.54 -7.12
N PHE A 58 7.69 2.26 -6.95
CA PHE A 58 8.25 1.18 -7.76
C PHE A 58 7.21 0.54 -8.67
N ASP A 59 6.05 0.17 -8.14
CA ASP A 59 4.97 -0.42 -8.91
C ASP A 59 3.67 -0.43 -8.09
N SER A 60 2.53 -0.68 -8.74
CA SER A 60 1.27 -0.95 -8.05
C SER A 60 0.31 -1.75 -8.91
N PHE A 61 -0.69 -2.36 -8.28
CA PHE A 61 -1.79 -3.05 -8.96
C PHE A 61 -3.13 -2.71 -8.30
N LEU A 62 -4.21 -2.93 -9.06
CA LEU A 62 -5.59 -2.94 -8.59
C LEU A 62 -6.28 -4.12 -9.26
N ASP A 63 -6.67 -5.12 -8.47
CA ASP A 63 -7.55 -6.18 -8.94
C ASP A 63 -9.01 -5.76 -8.73
N LYS A 64 -9.63 -5.29 -9.81
CA LYS A 64 -11.02 -4.83 -9.80
C LYS A 64 -12.03 -5.95 -9.47
N LYS A 65 -11.66 -7.23 -9.62
CA LYS A 65 -12.56 -8.35 -9.34
C LYS A 65 -12.70 -8.58 -7.84
N THR A 66 -11.60 -8.45 -7.12
CA THR A 66 -11.50 -8.75 -5.68
C THR A 66 -11.56 -7.49 -4.82
N GLY A 67 -11.31 -6.32 -5.43
CA GLY A 67 -11.16 -5.05 -4.73
C GLY A 67 -9.81 -4.90 -4.02
N MET A 68 -8.87 -5.82 -4.25
CA MET A 68 -7.55 -5.79 -3.63
C MET A 68 -6.60 -4.89 -4.44
N SER A 69 -5.84 -4.05 -3.76
CA SER A 69 -4.81 -3.24 -4.39
C SER A 69 -3.54 -3.18 -3.54
N GLY A 70 -2.41 -2.96 -4.20
CA GLY A 70 -1.13 -2.86 -3.52
C GLY A 70 -0.17 -1.95 -4.27
N VAL A 71 0.73 -1.34 -3.51
CA VAL A 71 1.77 -0.43 -3.99
C VAL A 71 3.11 -0.83 -3.37
N ALA A 72 4.16 -0.78 -4.17
CA ALA A 72 5.53 -1.00 -3.73
C ALA A 72 6.29 0.33 -3.72
N PHE A 73 6.91 0.64 -2.58
CA PHE A 73 7.88 1.73 -2.47
C PHE A 73 9.25 1.18 -2.12
N LYS A 74 10.25 1.60 -2.88
CA LYS A 74 11.66 1.35 -2.59
C LYS A 74 12.19 2.45 -1.67
N ASP A 75 12.82 2.07 -0.57
CA ASP A 75 13.57 2.98 0.28
C ASP A 75 14.97 3.19 -0.30
N THR A 76 15.35 4.44 -0.58
CA THR A 76 16.66 4.77 -1.15
C THR A 76 17.81 4.59 -0.17
N HIS A 77 17.55 4.58 1.13
CA HIS A 77 18.59 4.37 2.14
C HIS A 77 18.96 2.89 2.27
N THR A 78 17.96 2.00 2.26
CA THR A 78 18.17 0.56 2.48
C THR A 78 18.21 -0.24 1.17
N ASN A 79 17.76 0.35 0.05
CA ASN A 79 17.49 -0.33 -1.22
C ASN A 79 16.43 -1.46 -1.15
N LYS A 80 15.73 -1.59 -0.03
CA LYS A 80 14.66 -2.58 0.16
C LYS A 80 13.30 -2.00 -0.22
N VAL A 81 12.33 -2.90 -0.45
CA VAL A 81 10.97 -2.53 -0.82
C VAL A 81 10.01 -2.82 0.34
N THR A 82 9.14 -1.87 0.64
CA THR A 82 7.97 -2.07 1.48
C THR A 82 6.72 -2.05 0.61
N ILE A 83 5.83 -3.02 0.82
CA ILE A 83 4.56 -3.12 0.07
C ILE A 83 3.41 -2.65 0.96
N GLY A 84 2.70 -1.62 0.50
CA GLY A 84 1.46 -1.16 1.10
C GLY A 84 0.25 -1.79 0.42
N PHE A 85 -0.72 -2.26 1.18
CA PHE A 85 -2.00 -2.74 0.66
C PHE A 85 -3.13 -1.77 1.01
N ALA A 86 -3.94 -1.45 0.00
CA ALA A 86 -5.21 -0.77 0.18
C ALA A 86 -6.30 -1.73 -0.30
N GLY A 87 -7.26 -2.02 0.58
CA GLY A 87 -8.39 -2.87 0.27
C GLY A 87 -9.66 -2.14 0.64
N THR A 88 -10.13 -1.23 -0.22
CA THR A 88 -11.43 -0.61 -0.01
C THR A 88 -12.49 -1.50 -0.64
N ASN A 89 -13.24 -2.21 0.22
CA ASN A 89 -14.50 -2.91 -0.08
C ASN A 89 -15.23 -2.37 -1.32
N VAL A 90 -15.02 -2.98 -2.48
CA VAL A 90 -15.99 -2.97 -3.58
C VAL A 90 -16.72 -4.31 -3.56
N GLY A 91 -17.51 -4.53 -2.50
CA GLY A 91 -18.61 -5.50 -2.49
C GLY A 91 -18.49 -6.75 -1.60
N SER A 92 -17.38 -7.01 -0.89
CA SER A 92 -17.30 -8.20 -0.02
C SER A 92 -16.46 -7.93 1.22
N GLY A 93 -17.12 -7.83 2.38
CA GLY A 93 -16.58 -7.42 3.69
C GLY A 93 -15.34 -8.18 4.19
N ASN A 94 -14.88 -9.19 3.48
CA ASN A 94 -13.95 -10.21 3.99
C ASN A 94 -12.47 -9.81 3.92
N ALA A 95 -12.08 -8.91 3.00
CA ALA A 95 -10.66 -8.59 2.77
C ALA A 95 -10.07 -7.69 3.87
N ILE A 96 -10.83 -6.66 4.27
CA ILE A 96 -10.44 -5.80 5.40
C ILE A 96 -10.49 -6.60 6.70
N ASP A 97 -11.45 -7.52 6.84
CA ASP A 97 -11.58 -8.34 8.05
C ASP A 97 -10.42 -9.34 8.20
N MET A 98 -9.91 -9.94 7.11
CA MET A 98 -8.69 -10.77 7.15
C MET A 98 -7.42 -9.98 7.52
N ILE A 99 -7.28 -8.75 7.01
CA ILE A 99 -6.16 -7.86 7.35
C ILE A 99 -6.30 -7.32 8.79
N LYS A 100 -7.53 -7.15 9.27
CA LYS A 100 -7.85 -6.72 10.64
C LYS A 100 -7.60 -7.79 11.69
N ASP A 101 -7.95 -9.05 11.41
CA ASP A 101 -7.76 -10.15 12.36
C ASP A 101 -6.29 -10.51 12.57
N THR A 102 -5.42 -10.04 11.66
CA THR A 102 -3.96 -10.17 11.77
C THR A 102 -3.33 -8.87 12.29
N GLY A 103 -3.77 -8.43 13.48
CA GLY A 103 -3.02 -7.44 14.24
C GLY A 103 -1.56 -7.88 14.41
N ALA A 104 -0.63 -6.95 14.13
CA ALA A 104 0.84 -7.03 14.12
C ALA A 104 1.45 -7.05 12.71
N ASP A 105 2.15 -5.94 12.42
CA ASP A 105 2.82 -5.45 11.20
C ASP A 105 3.78 -6.42 10.47
N PHE A 106 3.80 -7.70 10.81
CA PHE A 106 4.63 -8.73 10.18
C PHE A 106 3.79 -9.90 9.61
N ASN A 107 2.60 -10.18 10.15
CA ASN A 107 1.80 -11.35 9.77
C ASN A 107 0.95 -11.15 8.50
N ILE A 108 0.69 -9.91 8.11
CA ILE A 108 -0.08 -9.57 6.89
C ILE A 108 0.60 -10.18 5.65
N GLY A 109 1.94 -10.14 5.61
CA GLY A 109 2.73 -10.73 4.51
C GLY A 109 2.64 -12.25 4.43
N LEU A 110 2.56 -12.94 5.57
CA LEU A 110 2.49 -14.41 5.63
C LEU A 110 1.10 -14.91 5.23
N SER A 111 0.03 -14.37 5.81
CA SER A 111 -1.34 -14.77 5.46
C SER A 111 -1.69 -14.50 4.00
N LEU A 112 -1.20 -13.39 3.42
CA LEU A 112 -1.43 -13.09 1.99
C LEU A 112 -0.60 -13.99 1.07
N VAL A 113 0.62 -14.36 1.46
CA VAL A 113 1.51 -15.19 0.61
C VAL A 113 1.11 -16.67 0.65
N ASP A 114 0.62 -17.18 1.78
CA ASP A 114 0.22 -18.58 1.95
C ASP A 114 -1.25 -18.88 1.62
N ALA A 115 -2.08 -17.86 1.40
CA ALA A 115 -3.47 -18.05 1.01
C ALA A 115 -3.57 -18.58 -0.44
N HIS A 116 -3.98 -19.84 -0.58
CA HIS A 116 -4.17 -20.51 -1.88
C HIS A 116 -5.51 -20.16 -2.57
N ASP A 117 -6.19 -19.11 -2.12
CA ASP A 117 -7.46 -18.68 -2.70
C ASP A 117 -7.22 -17.88 -3.99
N PRO A 118 -7.97 -18.15 -5.09
CA PRO A 118 -7.91 -17.35 -6.31
C PRO A 118 -8.03 -15.85 -6.10
N TYR A 119 -8.69 -15.42 -5.01
CA TYR A 119 -8.77 -14.05 -4.53
C TYR A 119 -7.40 -13.35 -4.40
N PHE A 120 -6.33 -14.10 -4.06
CA PHE A 120 -4.99 -13.54 -3.83
C PHE A 120 -4.03 -13.70 -5.02
N ASN A 121 -4.48 -14.27 -6.14
CA ASN A 121 -3.61 -14.54 -7.30
C ASN A 121 -2.87 -13.29 -7.81
N GLU A 122 -3.56 -12.15 -7.95
CA GLU A 122 -2.93 -10.91 -8.42
C GLU A 122 -1.95 -10.34 -7.38
N THR A 123 -2.28 -10.47 -6.09
CA THR A 123 -1.39 -10.13 -4.98
C THR A 123 -0.11 -10.96 -5.01
N HIS A 124 -0.21 -12.27 -5.19
CA HIS A 124 0.95 -13.17 -5.32
C HIS A 124 1.81 -12.83 -6.52
N LYS A 125 1.19 -12.60 -7.69
CA LYS A 125 1.90 -12.19 -8.90
C LYS A 125 2.68 -10.89 -8.66
N PHE A 126 2.06 -9.92 -7.99
CA PHE A 126 2.69 -8.66 -7.64
C PHE A 126 3.88 -8.87 -6.69
N ILE A 127 3.68 -9.54 -5.55
CA ILE A 127 4.75 -9.82 -4.59
C ILE A 127 5.92 -10.56 -5.25
N ASN A 128 5.64 -11.60 -6.05
CA ASN A 128 6.66 -12.38 -6.74
C ASN A 128 7.40 -11.54 -7.80
N LYS A 129 6.72 -10.61 -8.48
CA LYS A 129 7.37 -9.66 -9.40
C LYS A 129 8.35 -8.75 -8.66
N ILE A 130 8.01 -8.28 -7.46
CA ILE A 130 8.91 -7.46 -6.63
C ILE A 130 10.09 -8.30 -6.12
N LYS A 131 9.85 -9.48 -5.53
CA LYS A 131 10.89 -10.36 -4.97
C LYS A 131 11.96 -10.75 -6.00
N LYS A 132 11.60 -10.85 -7.29
CA LYS A 132 12.56 -11.12 -8.38
C LYS A 132 13.57 -9.99 -8.62
N LYS A 133 13.28 -8.77 -8.17
CA LYS A 133 14.09 -7.57 -8.44
C LYS A 133 14.64 -6.91 -7.17
N HIS A 134 13.94 -7.02 -6.05
CA HIS A 134 14.26 -6.36 -4.80
C HIS A 134 13.92 -7.23 -3.59
N GLU A 135 14.70 -7.08 -2.52
CA GLU A 135 14.36 -7.63 -1.22
C GLU A 135 13.15 -6.89 -0.64
N ILE A 136 12.14 -7.64 -0.19
CA ILE A 136 10.99 -7.08 0.52
C ILE A 136 11.34 -7.02 2.00
N GLU A 137 11.27 -5.83 2.57
CA GLU A 137 11.55 -5.56 3.98
C GLU A 137 10.32 -5.82 4.85
N ALA A 138 9.15 -5.33 4.41
CA ALA A 138 7.93 -5.37 5.19
C ALA A 138 6.69 -5.21 4.31
N PHE A 139 5.54 -5.52 4.91
CA PHE A 139 4.22 -5.25 4.38
C PHE A 139 3.49 -4.31 5.34
N THR A 140 2.71 -3.38 4.82
CA THR A 140 1.91 -2.45 5.62
C THR A 140 0.53 -2.30 4.99
N GLY A 141 -0.44 -1.90 5.79
CA GLY A 141 -1.80 -1.62 5.32
C GLY A 141 -2.57 -0.88 6.40
N HIS A 142 -3.54 -0.08 6.01
CA HIS A 142 -4.32 0.67 6.98
C HIS A 142 -5.42 -0.24 7.53
N SER A 143 -5.29 -0.68 8.78
CA SER A 143 -6.45 -1.20 9.51
C SER A 143 -7.33 -0.03 9.96
N LYS A 144 -8.63 -0.28 10.12
CA LYS A 144 -9.59 0.72 10.63
C LYS A 144 -9.23 1.22 12.04
N GLY A 145 -8.31 0.56 12.75
CA GLY A 145 -7.84 0.91 14.10
C GLY A 145 -6.96 2.17 14.19
N ASP A 146 -6.19 2.50 13.15
CA ASP A 146 -5.45 3.78 13.11
C ASP A 146 -6.36 5.00 12.94
N ARG A 147 -7.65 4.79 12.62
CA ARG A 147 -8.67 5.87 12.68
C ARG A 147 -9.10 6.19 14.11
N ASP A 148 -8.93 5.26 15.05
CA ASP A 148 -9.41 5.36 16.44
C ASP A 148 -8.26 5.61 17.42
N ALA A 149 -7.05 5.10 17.14
CA ALA A 149 -5.87 5.26 18.01
C ALA A 149 -5.20 6.66 17.91
N MET A 150 -5.77 7.58 17.12
CA MET A 150 -5.35 8.97 17.00
C MET A 150 -6.33 9.95 17.68
N VAL A 151 -7.14 9.47 18.65
CA VAL A 151 -7.95 10.29 19.58
C VAL A 151 -7.08 10.80 20.73
#